data_AF-A0A061HTK1-F1
#
_entry.id   AF-A0A061HTK1-F1
#
_cell.length_a   1.000
_cell.length_b   1.000
_cell.length_c   1.000
_cell.angle_alpha   90.00
_cell.angle_beta   90.00
_cell.angle_gamma   90.00
#
_symmetry.space_group_name_H-M   'P 1'
#
loop_
_entity.id
_entity.type
_entity.pdbx_description
1 polymer ?
#
loop_
_entity_poly.entity_id
_entity_poly.type
_entity_poly.pdbx_seq_one_letter_code
_entity_poly.pdbx_strand_id
1 'polypeptide(L)'
;MQGKVKLMFEEGLALADFYLSSRYCILYITEADLVAGHGYRKRLVRVRNSGHLQGIIIVEKTQISEQYFPEVQKFTVLDLGMVLLPVASQLEASCLINQLVQEQTREPSRNPFLRKKRCALSEPSLVQTVQQIPGVGKVKAPLLLQKFPTIQQLSNASVQELEEVVGPAVAQQIHSFFAGPH
;
A
#
# COMPACT_ATOMS: atom_id res chain seq x y z
N MET A 1 -31.21 13.87 15.42
CA MET A 1 -29.89 13.26 15.17
C MET A 1 -28.94 14.36 14.71
N GLN A 2 -28.00 14.80 15.54
CA GLN A 2 -26.97 15.77 15.11
C GLN A 2 -26.01 15.04 14.17
N GLY A 3 -26.05 15.38 12.89
CA GLY A 3 -25.19 14.78 11.86
C GLY A 3 -23.73 15.16 12.09
N LYS A 4 -22.85 14.15 12.17
CA LYS A 4 -21.39 14.35 12.28
C LYS A 4 -20.77 14.98 11.01
N VAL A 5 -21.52 15.00 9.90
CA VAL A 5 -21.10 15.53 8.59
C VAL A 5 -22.22 16.39 8.01
N LYS A 6 -21.86 17.55 7.46
CA LYS A 6 -22.80 18.44 6.75
C LYS A 6 -23.04 17.89 5.34
N LEU A 7 -24.27 17.55 5.02
CA LEU A 7 -24.67 17.13 3.68
C LEU A 7 -25.04 18.36 2.84
N MET A 8 -24.53 18.42 1.62
CA MET A 8 -24.89 19.40 0.60
C MET A 8 -25.56 18.64 -0.53
N PHE A 9 -26.82 18.95 -0.81
CA PHE A 9 -27.55 18.34 -1.92
C PHE A 9 -27.36 19.22 -3.15
N GLU A 10 -26.97 18.59 -4.25
CA GLU A 10 -26.77 19.23 -5.55
C GLU A 10 -27.56 18.45 -6.60
N GLU A 11 -28.39 19.15 -7.36
CA GLU A 11 -29.10 18.54 -8.48
C GLU A 11 -28.13 18.33 -9.65
N GLY A 12 -28.08 17.12 -10.19
CA GLY A 12 -27.25 16.83 -11.37
C GLY A 12 -25.83 16.33 -11.07
N LEU A 13 -25.63 15.60 -9.97
CA LEU A 13 -24.42 14.79 -9.73
C LEU A 13 -24.28 13.71 -10.82
N ALA A 14 -23.81 14.09 -12.01
CA ALA A 14 -24.00 13.34 -13.25
C ALA A 14 -23.29 11.97 -13.31
N LEU A 15 -22.33 11.71 -12.41
CA LEU A 15 -21.42 10.57 -12.49
C LEU A 15 -21.33 9.72 -11.21
N ALA A 16 -21.74 10.25 -10.06
CA ALA A 16 -21.55 9.60 -8.76
C ALA A 16 -22.67 10.00 -7.78
N ASP A 17 -22.90 9.18 -6.76
CA ASP A 17 -23.97 9.39 -5.78
C ASP A 17 -23.53 10.33 -4.65
N PHE A 18 -22.24 10.32 -4.30
CA PHE A 18 -21.65 11.27 -3.34
C PHE A 18 -20.27 11.74 -3.79
N TYR A 19 -19.90 12.97 -3.46
CA TYR A 19 -18.51 13.46 -3.57
C TYR A 19 -17.95 13.69 -2.18
N LEU A 20 -16.76 13.14 -1.93
CA LEU A 20 -16.03 13.38 -0.69
C LEU A 20 -15.00 14.52 -0.86
N SER A 21 -14.45 14.67 -2.07
CA SER A 21 -13.71 15.86 -2.51
C SER A 21 -13.72 15.99 -4.03
N SER A 22 -13.02 16.98 -4.57
CA SER A 22 -12.76 17.13 -6.00
C SER A 22 -12.06 15.94 -6.66
N ARG A 23 -11.47 15.02 -5.88
CA ARG A 23 -10.76 13.83 -6.39
C ARG A 23 -11.39 12.50 -6.01
N TYR A 24 -12.33 12.47 -5.07
CA TYR A 24 -12.92 11.22 -4.58
C TYR A 24 -14.44 11.28 -4.63
N CYS A 25 -15.05 10.28 -5.25
CA CYS A 25 -16.48 10.10 -5.28
C CYS A 25 -16.88 8.70 -4.83
N ILE A 26 -18.14 8.57 -4.40
CA ILE A 26 -18.75 7.29 -4.03
C ILE A 26 -19.84 6.97 -5.04
N LEU A 27 -19.83 5.72 -5.51
CA LEU A 27 -20.92 5.12 -6.26
C LEU A 27 -21.60 4.08 -5.38
N TYR A 28 -22.89 4.24 -5.16
CA TYR A 28 -23.73 3.32 -4.42
C TYR A 28 -24.46 2.39 -5.37
N ILE A 29 -24.31 1.08 -5.17
CA ILE A 29 -25.02 0.04 -5.92
C ILE A 29 -25.98 -0.64 -4.95
N THR A 30 -27.27 -0.49 -5.22
CA THR A 30 -28.32 -1.10 -4.40
C THR A 30 -28.45 -2.60 -4.66
N GLU A 31 -29.13 -3.31 -3.77
CA GLU A 31 -29.51 -4.71 -4.00
C GLU A 31 -30.28 -4.87 -5.33
N ALA A 32 -31.22 -3.95 -5.60
CA ALA A 32 -32.01 -3.95 -6.82
C ALA A 32 -31.14 -3.79 -8.08
N ASP A 33 -30.11 -2.94 -8.04
CA ASP A 33 -29.20 -2.74 -9.17
C ASP A 33 -28.36 -3.98 -9.48
N LEU A 34 -28.00 -4.76 -8.46
CA LEU A 34 -27.28 -6.02 -8.61
C LEU A 34 -28.16 -7.08 -9.25
N VAL A 35 -29.41 -7.18 -8.80
CA VAL A 35 -30.38 -8.16 -9.32
C VAL A 35 -30.85 -7.79 -10.73
N ALA A 36 -30.97 -6.50 -11.03
CA ALA A 36 -31.37 -5.99 -12.35
C ALA A 36 -30.32 -6.22 -13.46
N GLY A 37 -29.11 -6.68 -13.11
CA GLY A 37 -28.06 -7.04 -14.05
C GLY A 37 -26.94 -5.99 -14.10
N HIS A 38 -26.50 -5.58 -15.29
CA HIS A 38 -25.24 -4.85 -15.47
C HIS A 38 -25.39 -3.34 -15.70
N GLY A 39 -26.53 -2.74 -15.34
CA GLY A 39 -26.80 -1.31 -15.54
C GLY A 39 -25.74 -0.39 -14.92
N TYR A 40 -25.24 -0.75 -13.74
CA TYR A 40 -24.22 0.01 -13.02
C TYR A 40 -22.85 0.03 -13.73
N ARG A 41 -22.53 -0.96 -14.58
CA ARG A 41 -21.19 -1.10 -15.19
C ARG A 41 -20.80 0.10 -16.04
N LYS A 42 -21.74 0.63 -16.84
CA LYS A 42 -21.49 1.81 -17.68
C LYS A 42 -21.12 3.03 -16.83
N ARG A 43 -21.73 3.17 -15.65
CA ARG A 43 -21.45 4.26 -14.71
C ARG A 43 -20.05 4.12 -14.10
N LEU A 44 -19.68 2.91 -13.69
CA LEU A 44 -18.34 2.59 -13.16
C LEU A 44 -17.24 2.89 -14.19
N VAL A 45 -17.41 2.42 -15.44
CA VAL A 45 -16.45 2.67 -16.53
C VAL A 45 -16.34 4.18 -16.81
N ARG A 46 -17.45 4.92 -16.80
CA ARG A 46 -17.43 6.36 -17.02
C ARG A 46 -16.64 7.11 -15.94
N VAL A 47 -16.80 6.72 -14.67
CA VAL A 47 -15.98 7.28 -13.57
C VAL A 47 -14.53 6.88 -13.72
N ARG A 48 -14.23 5.63 -14.09
CA ARG A 48 -12.85 5.20 -14.31
C ARG A 48 -12.13 6.01 -15.39
N ASN A 49 -12.87 6.40 -16.43
CA ASN A 49 -12.37 7.16 -17.58
C ASN A 49 -12.23 8.67 -17.33
N SER A 50 -12.77 9.22 -16.24
CA SER A 50 -12.68 10.66 -15.98
C SER A 50 -11.28 11.11 -15.57
N GLY A 51 -10.36 10.18 -15.21
CA GLY A 51 -8.92 10.40 -15.02
C GLY A 51 -8.52 11.19 -13.76
N HIS A 52 -9.31 12.20 -13.38
CA HIS A 52 -9.11 13.04 -12.20
C HIS A 52 -9.89 12.56 -10.96
N LEU A 53 -10.87 11.68 -11.16
CA LEU A 53 -11.77 11.20 -10.12
C LEU A 53 -11.46 9.74 -9.75
N GLN A 54 -11.31 9.48 -8.46
CA GLN A 54 -11.18 8.16 -7.90
C GLN A 54 -12.53 7.73 -7.33
N GLY A 55 -13.13 6.70 -7.94
CA GLY A 55 -14.40 6.14 -7.51
C GLY A 55 -14.23 5.06 -6.45
N ILE A 56 -14.95 5.21 -5.35
CA ILE A 56 -15.14 4.18 -4.32
C ILE A 56 -16.55 3.60 -4.52
N ILE A 57 -16.65 2.31 -4.74
CA ILE A 57 -17.94 1.64 -4.95
C ILE A 57 -18.39 1.06 -3.61
N ILE A 58 -19.59 1.41 -3.16
CA ILE A 58 -20.27 0.77 -2.04
C ILE A 58 -21.39 -0.08 -2.61
N VAL A 59 -21.47 -1.34 -2.21
CA VAL A 59 -22.43 -2.30 -2.75
C VAL A 59 -23.22 -2.98 -1.63
N GLU A 60 -24.53 -3.02 -1.76
CA GLU A 60 -25.39 -3.76 -0.82
C GLU A 60 -25.23 -5.27 -1.03
N LYS A 61 -24.51 -5.93 -0.12
CA LYS A 61 -24.34 -7.38 -0.06
C LYS A 61 -25.28 -7.97 1.00
N THR A 62 -26.44 -8.42 0.55
CA THR A 62 -27.46 -9.09 1.35
C THR A 62 -27.51 -10.58 0.99
N GLN A 63 -28.39 -11.35 1.65
CA GLN A 63 -28.61 -12.76 1.30
C GLN A 63 -29.08 -12.94 -0.16
N ILE A 64 -29.78 -11.95 -0.73
CA ILE A 64 -30.33 -12.02 -2.09
C ILE A 64 -29.26 -11.65 -3.12
N SER A 65 -28.48 -10.58 -2.86
CA SER A 65 -27.46 -10.10 -3.78
C SER A 65 -26.11 -10.83 -3.69
N GLU A 66 -25.91 -11.67 -2.67
CA GLU A 66 -24.67 -12.41 -2.45
C GLU A 66 -24.23 -13.24 -3.67
N GLN A 67 -25.18 -13.85 -4.39
CA GLN A 67 -24.88 -14.64 -5.59
C GLN A 67 -24.28 -13.81 -6.74
N TYR A 68 -24.58 -12.51 -6.81
CA TYR A 68 -24.11 -11.61 -7.87
C TYR A 68 -22.80 -10.88 -7.48
N PHE A 69 -22.48 -10.86 -6.18
CA PHE A 69 -21.33 -10.13 -5.66
C PHE A 69 -19.96 -10.56 -6.25
N PRO A 70 -19.65 -11.86 -6.45
CA PRO A 70 -18.36 -12.27 -7.02
C PRO A 70 -18.09 -11.68 -8.41
N GLU A 71 -19.12 -11.59 -9.24
CA GLU A 71 -19.02 -11.02 -10.58
C GLU A 71 -18.75 -9.50 -10.52
N VAL A 72 -19.44 -8.81 -9.60
CA VAL A 72 -19.23 -7.37 -9.36
C VAL A 72 -17.84 -7.10 -8.82
N GLN A 73 -17.35 -7.95 -7.91
CA GLN A 73 -16.01 -7.84 -7.36
C GLN A 73 -14.94 -8.05 -8.43
N LYS A 74 -15.07 -9.09 -9.25
CA LYS A 74 -14.15 -9.33 -10.37
C LYS A 74 -14.10 -8.12 -11.29
N PHE A 75 -15.27 -7.64 -11.74
CA PHE A 75 -15.35 -6.50 -12.64
C PHE A 75 -14.78 -5.21 -12.02
N THR A 76 -15.16 -4.89 -10.78
CA THR A 76 -14.80 -3.61 -10.15
C THR A 76 -13.35 -3.58 -9.69
N VAL A 77 -12.89 -4.65 -9.02
CA VAL A 77 -11.58 -4.68 -8.38
C VAL A 77 -10.51 -5.18 -9.34
N LEU A 78 -10.77 -6.27 -10.06
CA LEU A 78 -9.75 -6.89 -10.94
C LEU A 78 -9.72 -6.23 -12.32
N ASP A 79 -10.88 -6.03 -12.95
CA ASP A 79 -10.91 -5.49 -14.32
C ASP A 79 -10.74 -3.96 -14.35
N LEU A 80 -11.37 -3.22 -13.43
CA LEU A 80 -11.28 -1.75 -13.39
C LEU A 80 -10.23 -1.18 -12.43
N GLY A 81 -9.76 -1.98 -11.45
CA GLY A 81 -8.81 -1.52 -10.44
C GLY A 81 -9.38 -0.49 -9.46
N MET A 82 -10.69 -0.53 -9.20
CA MET A 82 -11.38 0.40 -8.30
C MET A 82 -11.64 -0.23 -6.92
N VAL A 83 -11.93 0.60 -5.91
CA VAL A 83 -12.22 0.14 -4.55
C VAL A 83 -13.67 -0.30 -4.46
N LEU A 84 -13.91 -1.51 -3.91
CA LEU A 84 -15.26 -2.05 -3.65
C LEU A 84 -15.43 -2.35 -2.16
N LEU A 85 -16.49 -1.80 -1.56
CA LEU A 85 -16.81 -1.98 -0.14
C LEU A 85 -18.23 -2.59 -0.01
N PRO A 86 -18.35 -3.85 0.41
CA PRO A 86 -19.66 -4.45 0.68
C PRO A 86 -20.26 -3.91 1.98
N VAL A 87 -21.57 -3.70 1.99
CA VAL A 87 -22.36 -3.33 3.17
C VAL A 87 -23.64 -4.15 3.22
N ALA A 88 -24.09 -4.52 4.41
CA ALA A 88 -25.34 -5.28 4.59
C ALA A 88 -26.58 -4.38 4.60
N SER A 89 -26.43 -3.07 4.83
CA SER A 89 -27.53 -2.12 4.89
C SER A 89 -27.09 -0.68 4.65
N GLN A 90 -28.07 0.20 4.37
CA GLN A 90 -27.85 1.64 4.29
C GLN A 90 -27.35 2.26 5.60
N LEU A 91 -27.70 1.68 6.76
CA LEU A 91 -27.18 2.13 8.05
C LEU A 91 -25.66 1.90 8.12
N GLU A 92 -25.19 0.73 7.74
CA GLU A 92 -23.76 0.41 7.66
C GLU A 92 -23.05 1.29 6.62
N ALA A 93 -23.68 1.51 5.46
CA ALA A 93 -23.18 2.44 4.46
C ALA A 93 -23.00 3.86 5.03
N SER A 94 -23.96 4.36 5.80
CA SER A 94 -23.87 5.69 6.41
C SER A 94 -22.70 5.82 7.39
N CYS A 95 -22.47 4.80 8.22
CA CYS A 95 -21.34 4.74 9.15
C CYS A 95 -20.01 4.68 8.39
N LEU A 96 -19.94 3.88 7.34
CA LEU A 96 -18.76 3.72 6.49
C LEU A 96 -18.42 5.02 5.75
N ILE A 97 -19.41 5.69 5.15
CA ILE A 97 -19.22 6.98 4.48
C ILE A 97 -18.69 8.01 5.47
N ASN A 98 -19.27 8.09 6.68
CA ASN A 98 -18.78 8.99 7.72
C ASN A 98 -17.32 8.69 8.09
N GLN A 99 -16.92 7.43 8.16
CA GLN A 99 -15.51 7.05 8.40
C GLN A 99 -14.59 7.46 7.23
N LEU A 100 -15.04 7.30 5.98
CA LEU A 100 -14.29 7.73 4.80
C LEU A 100 -14.05 9.24 4.78
N VAL A 101 -15.07 10.04 5.14
CA VAL A 101 -14.94 11.50 5.29
C VAL A 101 -13.91 11.85 6.38
N GLN A 102 -13.94 11.15 7.51
CA GLN A 102 -12.97 11.37 8.58
C GLN A 102 -11.54 11.01 8.14
N GLU A 103 -11.35 9.89 7.46
CA GLU A 103 -10.01 9.51 6.99
C GLU A 103 -9.47 10.46 5.93
N GLN A 104 -10.32 11.02 5.07
CA GLN A 104 -9.91 11.97 4.05
C GLN A 104 -9.62 13.38 4.59
N THR A 105 -10.28 13.78 5.68
CA THR A 105 -10.02 15.06 6.36
C THR A 105 -8.81 15.01 7.29
N ARG A 106 -8.36 13.80 7.67
CA ARG A 106 -7.16 13.61 8.48
C ARG A 106 -5.89 13.79 7.65
N GLU A 107 -4.86 14.29 8.32
CA GLU A 107 -3.51 14.37 7.75
C GLU A 107 -3.03 12.98 7.28
N PRO A 108 -2.53 12.83 6.03
CA PRO A 108 -2.05 11.55 5.50
C PRO A 108 -0.99 10.87 6.39
N SER A 109 -0.23 11.67 7.15
CA SER A 109 0.79 11.20 8.10
C SER A 109 0.25 10.45 9.32
N ARG A 110 -1.06 10.51 9.56
CA ARG A 110 -1.75 9.75 10.63
C ARG A 110 -2.08 8.33 10.19
N ASN A 111 -2.11 8.05 8.88
CA ASN A 111 -2.28 6.70 8.38
C ASN A 111 -0.95 5.94 8.57
N PRO A 112 -0.89 4.88 9.39
CA PRO A 112 0.35 4.16 9.69
C PRO A 112 0.93 3.45 8.46
N PHE A 113 0.12 3.19 7.43
CA PHE A 113 0.55 2.57 6.18
C PHE A 113 1.14 3.59 5.18
N LEU A 114 0.80 4.87 5.32
CA LEU A 114 1.37 5.95 4.52
C LEU A 114 2.63 6.46 5.25
N ARG A 115 3.75 5.75 5.02
CA ARG A 115 5.05 5.97 5.66
C ARG A 115 5.35 7.45 5.93
N LYS A 116 5.67 7.77 7.19
CA LYS A 116 6.44 8.97 7.53
C LYS A 116 7.80 8.90 6.83
N LYS A 117 8.23 10.00 6.21
CA LYS A 117 9.48 10.12 5.44
C LYS A 117 10.67 9.49 6.19
N ARG A 118 11.36 8.57 5.51
CA ARG A 118 12.69 8.00 5.77
C ARG A 118 12.98 7.63 7.24
N CYS A 119 12.94 6.33 7.56
CA CYS A 119 13.88 5.83 8.57
C CYS A 119 15.28 6.06 8.01
N ALA A 120 16.11 6.85 8.70
CA ALA A 120 17.54 6.75 8.53
C ALA A 120 17.92 5.26 8.68
N LEU A 121 18.76 4.74 7.79
CA LEU A 121 19.25 3.38 7.90
C LEU A 121 19.88 3.22 9.28
N SER A 122 19.35 2.29 10.07
CA SER A 122 19.85 2.02 11.40
C SER A 122 21.22 1.36 11.26
N GLU A 123 22.29 1.95 11.83
CA GLU A 123 23.63 1.35 11.87
C GLU A 123 23.62 -0.12 12.35
N PRO A 124 22.79 -0.52 13.35
CA PRO A 124 22.57 -1.91 13.69
C PRO A 124 22.18 -2.83 12.52
N SER A 125 21.37 -2.36 11.58
CA SER A 125 20.94 -3.14 10.41
C SER A 125 22.09 -3.34 9.42
N LEU A 126 22.97 -2.34 9.27
CA LEU A 126 24.19 -2.48 8.48
C LEU A 126 25.12 -3.53 9.09
N VAL A 127 25.33 -3.46 10.41
CA VAL A 127 26.14 -4.44 11.15
C VAL A 127 25.55 -5.85 11.03
N GLN A 128 24.22 -6.00 11.15
CA GLN A 128 23.55 -7.30 10.96
C GLN A 128 23.71 -7.86 9.55
N THR A 129 23.72 -6.98 8.53
CA THR A 129 23.94 -7.38 7.13
C THR A 129 25.36 -7.90 6.94
N VAL A 130 26.36 -7.21 7.49
CA VAL A 130 27.77 -7.64 7.44
C VAL A 130 28.01 -8.93 8.24
N GLN A 131 27.23 -9.19 9.29
CA GLN A 131 27.28 -10.47 10.04
C GLN A 131 26.76 -11.68 9.24
N GLN A 132 26.03 -11.47 8.12
CA GLN A 132 25.63 -12.59 7.26
C GLN A 132 26.79 -13.14 6.41
N ILE A 133 27.92 -12.43 6.36
CA ILE A 133 29.08 -12.87 5.61
C ILE A 133 29.75 -14.03 6.36
N PRO A 134 30.04 -15.17 5.71
CA PRO A 134 30.70 -16.30 6.33
C PRO A 134 32.02 -15.89 7.01
N GLY A 135 32.22 -16.28 8.27
CA GLY A 135 33.43 -15.95 9.04
C GLY A 135 33.43 -14.56 9.70
N VAL A 136 32.40 -13.73 9.44
CA VAL A 136 32.25 -12.39 10.04
C VAL A 136 31.24 -12.42 11.19
N GLY A 137 31.75 -12.47 12.42
CA GLY A 137 30.93 -12.45 13.63
C GLY A 137 30.64 -11.03 14.17
N LYS A 138 30.00 -10.98 15.35
CA LYS A 138 29.61 -9.74 16.05
C LYS A 138 30.76 -8.77 16.32
N VAL A 139 31.99 -9.27 16.45
CA VAL A 139 33.19 -8.46 16.71
C VAL A 139 33.82 -7.94 15.41
N LYS A 140 33.83 -8.77 14.36
CA LYS A 140 34.48 -8.43 13.08
C LYS A 140 33.63 -7.49 12.23
N ALA A 141 32.30 -7.63 12.29
CA ALA A 141 31.38 -6.78 11.53
C ALA A 141 31.54 -5.26 11.81
N PRO A 142 31.54 -4.77 13.07
CA PRO A 142 31.76 -3.36 13.34
C PRO A 142 33.17 -2.88 12.98
N LEU A 143 34.20 -3.72 13.15
CA LEU A 143 35.59 -3.38 12.77
C LEU A 143 35.73 -3.21 11.25
N LEU A 144 35.10 -4.08 10.46
CA LEU A 144 35.03 -3.94 9.01
C LEU A 144 34.28 -2.68 8.60
N LEU A 145 33.18 -2.33 9.28
CA LEU A 145 32.42 -1.11 8.99
C LEU A 145 33.14 0.17 9.45
N GLN A 146 34.05 0.12 10.42
CA GLN A 146 34.91 1.25 10.77
C GLN A 146 35.93 1.55 9.66
N LYS A 147 36.49 0.50 9.03
CA LYS A 147 37.46 0.65 7.93
C LYS A 147 36.79 0.89 6.57
N PHE A 148 35.64 0.26 6.34
CA PHE A 148 34.83 0.36 5.13
C PHE A 148 33.41 0.81 5.49
N PRO A 149 33.15 2.14 5.56
CA PRO A 149 31.87 2.71 6.00
C PRO A 149 30.64 2.25 5.23
N THR A 150 30.80 1.71 4.03
CA THR A 150 29.69 1.27 3.17
C THR A 150 29.88 -0.17 2.72
N ILE A 151 28.77 -0.89 2.51
CA ILE A 151 28.79 -2.26 1.96
C ILE A 151 29.45 -2.28 0.57
N GLN A 152 29.30 -1.21 -0.22
CA GLN A 152 29.95 -1.08 -1.52
C GLN A 152 31.49 -0.99 -1.41
N GLN A 153 32.01 -0.27 -0.41
CA GLN A 153 33.46 -0.24 -0.17
C GLN A 153 33.96 -1.58 0.35
N LEU A 154 33.16 -2.26 1.18
CA LEU A 154 33.49 -3.61 1.66
C LEU A 154 33.54 -4.63 0.51
N SER A 155 32.63 -4.54 -0.47
CA SER A 155 32.60 -5.46 -1.62
C SER A 155 33.75 -5.25 -2.59
N ASN A 156 34.23 -4.01 -2.71
CA ASN A 156 35.32 -3.64 -3.62
C ASN A 156 36.71 -3.67 -2.95
N ALA A 157 36.78 -4.00 -1.66
CA ALA A 157 38.03 -4.06 -0.92
C ALA A 157 38.91 -5.21 -1.42
N SER A 158 40.20 -4.94 -1.55
CA SER A 158 41.18 -5.97 -1.91
C SER A 158 41.43 -6.93 -0.74
N VAL A 159 41.92 -8.13 -1.03
CA VAL A 159 42.27 -9.14 0.00
C VAL A 159 43.27 -8.57 1.01
N GLN A 160 44.24 -7.78 0.55
CA GLN A 160 45.25 -7.14 1.40
C GLN A 160 44.65 -6.15 2.41
N GLU A 161 43.67 -5.34 1.98
CA GLU A 161 43.02 -4.36 2.86
C GLU A 161 42.09 -5.04 3.87
N LEU A 162 41.50 -6.18 3.53
CA LEU A 162 40.68 -7.01 4.42
C LEU A 162 41.54 -7.76 5.45
N GLU A 163 42.76 -8.18 5.07
CA GLU A 163 43.71 -8.90 5.94
C GLU A 163 44.08 -8.12 7.19
N GLU A 164 44.23 -6.80 7.07
CA GLU A 164 44.53 -5.90 8.19
C GLU A 164 43.48 -5.93 9.31
N VAL A 165 42.25 -6.39 9.03
CA VAL A 165 41.13 -6.39 9.99
C VAL A 165 40.74 -7.79 10.46
N VAL A 166 40.74 -8.80 9.58
CA VAL A 166 40.16 -10.12 9.90
C VAL A 166 41.10 -11.32 9.72
N GLY A 167 42.32 -11.08 9.25
CA GLY A 167 43.33 -12.10 8.94
C GLY A 167 43.15 -12.79 7.57
N PRO A 168 44.18 -13.49 7.06
CA PRO A 168 44.26 -13.99 5.69
C PRO A 168 43.15 -14.97 5.30
N ALA A 169 42.85 -15.94 6.18
CA ALA A 169 41.81 -16.94 5.90
C ALA A 169 40.42 -16.32 5.76
N VAL A 170 40.10 -15.31 6.58
CA VAL A 170 38.77 -14.67 6.57
C VAL A 170 38.69 -13.60 5.49
N ALA A 171 39.79 -12.89 5.20
CA ALA A 171 39.87 -11.96 4.09
C ALA A 171 39.61 -12.64 2.73
N GLN A 172 40.21 -13.82 2.51
CA GLN A 172 39.95 -14.63 1.32
C GLN A 172 38.50 -15.11 1.24
N GLN A 173 37.89 -15.49 2.37
CA GLN A 173 36.47 -15.89 2.42
C GLN A 173 35.53 -14.74 2.08
N ILE A 174 35.78 -13.53 2.62
CA ILE A 174 34.99 -12.34 2.33
C ILE A 174 35.13 -11.95 0.86
N HIS A 175 36.35 -11.90 0.33
CA HIS A 175 36.58 -11.56 -1.07
C HIS A 175 35.98 -12.61 -2.01
N SER A 176 36.09 -13.90 -1.69
CA SER A 176 35.47 -14.98 -2.47
C SER A 176 33.94 -14.95 -2.39
N PHE A 177 33.36 -14.48 -1.28
CA PHE A 177 31.91 -14.29 -1.15
C PHE A 177 31.40 -13.19 -2.09
N PHE A 178 32.16 -12.12 -2.32
CA PHE A 178 31.78 -11.03 -3.23
C PHE A 178 32.20 -11.24 -4.69
N ALA A 179 33.33 -11.90 -4.94
CA ALA A 179 33.91 -12.08 -6.28
C ALA A 179 33.69 -13.47 -6.89
N GLY A 180 33.12 -14.41 -6.12
CA GLY A 180 32.83 -15.76 -6.61
C GLY A 180 31.71 -15.77 -7.66
N PRO A 181 31.75 -16.68 -8.64
CA PRO A 181 30.66 -16.86 -9.59
C PRO A 181 29.42 -17.42 -8.85
N HIS A 182 28.26 -16.81 -9.11
CA HIS A 182 26.95 -17.33 -8.69
C HIS A 182 26.42 -18.35 -9.70
#